data_AF-D5P836-F1
#
_entry.id   AF-D5P836-F1
#
_cell.length_a   1.000
_cell.length_b   1.000
_cell.length_c   1.000
_cell.angle_alpha   90.00
_cell.angle_beta   90.00
_cell.angle_gamma   90.00
#
_symmetry.space_group_name_H-M   'P 1'
#
loop_
_entity.id
_entity.type
_entity.pdbx_description
1 polymer ?
#
loop_
_entity_poly.entity_id
_entity_poly.type
_entity_poly.pdbx_seq_one_letter_code
_entity_poly.pdbx_strand_id
1 'polypeptide(L)'
;MATTDGFHPDFDEQAQKAAGNRVHHIRASDISAETAQSEGLRRFAALSGTSVGAEKLWMGETHAMPSTVSANHHHGDSETAIYVRNGHPEFVFHDGAEEVRISTSPGDYVFIPPYLPHREENPDPDTPAEVVIARSTQEAVVVNLPALYPL
;
A
#
# COMPACT_ATOMS: atom_id res chain seq x y z
N MET A 1 -3.60 26.33 -47.31
CA MET A 1 -2.88 25.47 -46.35
C MET A 1 -3.89 24.94 -45.35
N ALA A 2 -3.78 23.65 -45.04
CA ALA A 2 -4.80 22.84 -44.40
C ALA A 2 -5.05 23.19 -42.92
N THR A 3 -6.33 23.20 -42.57
CA THR A 3 -7.01 22.76 -41.33
C THR A 3 -6.23 22.71 -40.02
N THR A 4 -6.59 23.58 -39.08
CA THR A 4 -6.53 23.28 -37.64
C THR A 4 -7.78 22.46 -37.27
N ASP A 5 -7.77 21.17 -37.63
CA ASP A 5 -8.63 20.18 -36.98
C ASP A 5 -7.96 19.81 -35.66
N GLY A 6 -8.67 20.03 -34.57
CA GLY A 6 -8.19 19.72 -33.23
C GLY A 6 -9.25 20.07 -32.20
N PHE A 7 -10.35 19.33 -32.21
CA PHE A 7 -11.18 19.17 -31.03
C PHE A 7 -10.30 18.52 -29.95
N HIS A 8 -9.57 19.34 -29.20
CA HIS A 8 -9.05 18.96 -27.91
C HIS A 8 -10.11 19.40 -26.91
N PRO A 9 -10.95 18.49 -26.38
CA PRO A 9 -11.62 18.80 -25.15
C PRO A 9 -10.50 19.03 -24.13
N ASP A 10 -10.43 20.24 -23.59
CA ASP A 10 -9.73 20.48 -22.33
C ASP A 10 -10.44 19.55 -21.33
N PHE A 11 -9.88 18.35 -21.14
CA PHE A 11 -10.19 17.60 -19.95
C PHE A 11 -9.61 18.45 -18.83
N ASP A 12 -10.50 19.13 -18.10
CA ASP A 12 -10.20 19.62 -16.78
C ASP A 12 -9.79 18.41 -15.92
N GLU A 13 -8.54 17.95 -16.05
CA GLU A 13 -7.83 17.10 -15.10
C GLU A 13 -7.48 17.89 -13.84
N GLN A 14 -8.33 18.85 -13.47
CA GLN A 14 -8.39 19.30 -12.10
C GLN A 14 -9.14 18.21 -11.36
N ALA A 15 -8.41 17.16 -10.97
CA ALA A 15 -8.77 16.33 -9.83
C ALA A 15 -9.26 17.30 -8.76
N GLN A 16 -10.57 17.32 -8.57
CA GLN A 16 -11.24 18.41 -7.87
C GLN A 16 -10.73 18.36 -6.43
N LYS A 17 -9.78 19.23 -6.08
CA LYS A 17 -9.07 19.16 -4.80
C LYS A 17 -10.13 19.13 -3.71
N ALA A 18 -10.20 18.01 -3.00
CA ALA A 18 -11.29 17.77 -2.08
C ALA A 18 -11.38 18.94 -1.09
N ALA A 19 -12.56 19.52 -0.95
CA ALA A 19 -12.72 20.72 -0.13
C ALA A 19 -12.39 20.40 1.34
N GLY A 20 -11.38 21.06 1.91
CA GLY A 20 -10.95 20.91 3.30
C GLY A 20 -11.92 21.47 4.34
N ASN A 21 -13.20 21.58 4.00
CA ASN A 21 -14.26 22.17 4.82
C ASN A 21 -15.32 21.15 5.28
N ARG A 22 -15.05 19.85 5.10
CA ARG A 22 -15.97 18.77 5.45
C ARG A 22 -15.22 17.49 5.83
N VAL A 23 -15.92 16.60 6.54
CA VAL A 23 -15.48 15.22 6.73
C VAL A 23 -15.81 14.42 5.47
N HIS A 24 -14.86 13.58 5.03
CA HIS A 24 -15.05 12.66 3.92
C HIS A 24 -15.32 11.25 4.46
N HIS A 25 -16.26 10.55 3.82
CA HIS A 25 -16.61 9.18 4.15
C HIS A 25 -16.53 8.34 2.87
N ILE A 26 -15.67 7.33 2.89
CA ILE A 26 -15.57 6.29 1.86
C ILE A 26 -16.09 5.00 2.48
N ARG A 27 -17.10 4.39 1.86
CA ARG A 27 -17.60 3.08 2.30
C ARG A 27 -16.57 2.02 1.95
N ALA A 28 -16.50 0.95 2.74
CA ALA A 28 -15.64 -0.20 2.43
C ALA A 28 -15.93 -0.80 1.04
N SER A 29 -17.19 -0.72 0.55
CA SER A 29 -17.57 -1.16 -0.80
C SER A 29 -17.08 -0.26 -1.93
N ASP A 30 -16.62 0.95 -1.60
CA ASP A 30 -16.32 2.02 -2.55
C ASP A 30 -14.79 2.28 -2.64
N ILE A 31 -13.96 1.43 -2.00
CA ILE A 31 -12.49 1.54 -2.06
C ILE A 31 -11.98 1.25 -3.48
N SER A 32 -10.98 2.01 -3.92
CA SER A 32 -10.49 1.92 -5.29
C SER A 32 -9.46 0.81 -5.47
N ALA A 33 -9.65 -0.03 -6.48
CA ALA A 33 -8.68 -1.04 -6.91
C ALA A 33 -7.63 -0.49 -7.91
N GLU A 34 -7.72 0.79 -8.28
CA GLU A 34 -6.79 1.48 -9.20
C GLU A 34 -5.46 1.78 -8.50
N THR A 35 -4.78 0.73 -8.07
CA THR A 35 -3.46 0.78 -7.45
C THR A 35 -2.55 -0.23 -8.12
N ALA A 36 -1.24 -0.10 -7.90
CA ALA A 36 -0.28 -1.08 -8.40
C ALA A 36 -0.52 -2.46 -7.74
N GLN A 37 -0.79 -3.45 -8.58
CA GLN A 37 -1.02 -4.83 -8.15
C GLN A 37 0.21 -5.68 -8.44
N SER A 38 0.41 -6.72 -7.65
CA SER A 38 1.45 -7.74 -7.90
C SER A 38 0.84 -9.11 -7.70
N GLU A 39 1.51 -10.15 -8.21
CA GLU A 39 1.05 -11.53 -8.02
C GLU A 39 0.88 -11.83 -6.52
N GLY A 40 -0.26 -12.42 -6.15
CA GLY A 40 -0.60 -12.74 -4.76
C GLY A 40 -0.99 -11.55 -3.87
N LEU A 41 -0.78 -10.29 -4.27
CA LEU A 41 -1.09 -9.12 -3.45
C LEU A 41 -2.05 -8.17 -4.18
N ARG A 42 -3.25 -8.01 -3.62
CA ARG A 42 -4.23 -7.01 -4.07
C ARG A 42 -4.24 -5.82 -3.12
N ARG A 43 -4.19 -4.62 -3.67
CA ARG A 43 -4.14 -3.35 -2.92
C ARG A 43 -5.33 -2.48 -3.29
N PHE A 44 -5.90 -1.83 -2.29
CA PHE A 44 -7.07 -0.98 -2.43
C PHE A 44 -6.84 0.34 -1.70
N ALA A 45 -7.14 1.46 -2.35
CA ALA A 45 -7.05 2.79 -1.75
C ALA A 45 -8.40 3.21 -1.17
N ALA A 46 -8.43 3.60 0.11
CA ALA A 46 -9.60 4.17 0.76
C ALA A 46 -9.47 5.69 0.92
N LEU A 47 -8.39 6.16 1.55
CA LEU A 47 -8.12 7.58 1.80
C LEU A 47 -6.79 7.96 1.15
N SER A 48 -6.82 8.89 0.20
CA SER A 48 -5.67 9.31 -0.60
C SER A 48 -5.86 10.74 -1.12
N GLY A 49 -4.82 11.29 -1.73
CA GLY A 49 -4.88 12.56 -2.46
C GLY A 49 -5.98 12.56 -3.51
N THR A 50 -6.09 11.48 -4.30
CA THR A 50 -7.10 11.34 -5.35
C THR A 50 -8.52 11.20 -4.80
N SER A 51 -8.72 10.44 -3.72
CA SER A 51 -10.07 10.15 -3.19
C SER A 51 -10.63 11.27 -2.31
N VAL A 52 -9.81 11.80 -1.41
CA VAL A 52 -10.26 12.74 -0.36
C VAL A 52 -9.34 13.95 -0.20
N GLY A 53 -8.40 14.16 -1.12
CA GLY A 53 -7.47 15.30 -1.07
C GLY A 53 -6.42 15.20 0.05
N ALA A 54 -6.13 13.99 0.55
CA ALA A 54 -5.12 13.82 1.59
C ALA A 54 -3.71 14.14 1.08
N GLU A 55 -2.95 14.91 1.85
CA GLU A 55 -1.59 15.33 1.46
C GLU A 55 -0.51 14.50 2.18
N LYS A 56 -0.72 14.18 3.45
CA LYS A 56 0.31 13.58 4.33
C LYS A 56 0.08 12.11 4.68
N LEU A 57 -1.09 11.58 4.34
CA LEU A 57 -1.47 10.22 4.68
C LEU A 57 -2.16 9.58 3.49
N TRP A 58 -1.77 8.36 3.20
CA TRP A 58 -2.53 7.43 2.37
C TRP A 58 -2.97 6.28 3.27
N MET A 59 -4.18 5.78 3.09
CA MET A 59 -4.70 4.64 3.83
C MET A 59 -5.54 3.75 2.93
N GLY A 60 -5.41 2.44 3.12
CA GLY A 60 -6.07 1.45 2.30
C GLY A 60 -5.94 0.05 2.86
N GLU A 61 -6.19 -0.93 2.02
CA GLU A 61 -6.09 -2.35 2.36
C GLU A 61 -5.12 -3.07 1.43
N THR A 62 -4.42 -4.06 1.98
CA THR A 62 -3.70 -5.07 1.18
C THR A 62 -4.24 -6.45 1.56
N HIS A 63 -4.59 -7.23 0.54
CA HIS A 63 -5.00 -8.61 0.67
C HIS A 63 -3.90 -9.49 0.10
N ALA A 64 -3.25 -10.25 0.96
CA ALA A 64 -2.27 -11.27 0.57
C ALA A 64 -2.99 -12.62 0.42
N MET A 65 -2.96 -13.16 -0.79
CA MET A 65 -3.56 -14.45 -1.09
C MET A 65 -2.83 -15.57 -0.35
N PRO A 66 -3.44 -16.76 -0.21
CA PRO A 66 -2.78 -17.88 0.45
C PRO A 66 -1.43 -18.22 -0.19
N SER A 67 -0.47 -18.64 0.62
CA SER A 67 0.91 -18.99 0.21
C SER A 67 1.66 -17.88 -0.54
N THR A 68 1.28 -16.61 -0.34
CA THR A 68 1.94 -15.48 -1.00
C THR A 68 3.24 -15.12 -0.29
N VAL A 69 4.29 -14.87 -1.06
CA VAL A 69 5.55 -14.26 -0.60
C VAL A 69 5.83 -13.06 -1.49
N SER A 70 5.94 -11.88 -0.91
CA SER A 70 6.31 -10.67 -1.66
C SER A 70 7.80 -10.67 -2.02
N ALA A 71 8.18 -9.85 -3.01
CA ALA A 71 9.59 -9.61 -3.29
C ALA A 71 10.24 -8.85 -2.14
N ASN A 72 11.54 -9.06 -1.91
CA ASN A 72 12.31 -8.22 -1.00
C ASN A 72 12.30 -6.78 -1.51
N HIS A 73 11.95 -5.81 -0.65
CA HIS A 73 11.85 -4.42 -1.06
C HIS A 73 11.97 -3.46 0.13
N HIS A 74 12.02 -2.15 -0.16
CA HIS A 74 11.78 -1.11 0.84
C HIS A 74 10.89 -0.01 0.24
N HIS A 75 10.33 0.85 1.11
CA HIS A 75 9.37 1.90 0.72
C HIS A 75 9.99 3.31 0.64
N GLY A 76 11.29 3.39 0.31
CA GLY A 76 12.01 4.68 0.33
C GLY A 76 11.89 5.38 1.69
N ASP A 77 11.51 6.65 1.66
CA ASP A 77 11.32 7.51 2.84
C ASP A 77 9.95 7.33 3.53
N SER A 78 9.09 6.44 3.03
CA SER A 78 7.75 6.22 3.57
C SER A 78 7.80 5.49 4.92
N GLU A 79 7.06 6.01 5.88
CA GLU A 79 6.70 5.27 7.09
C GLU A 79 5.44 4.46 6.80
N THR A 80 5.45 3.16 7.15
CA THR A 80 4.29 2.29 6.96
C THR A 80 3.78 1.76 8.30
N ALA A 81 2.52 2.01 8.59
CA ALA A 81 1.80 1.44 9.72
C ALA A 81 0.73 0.47 9.23
N ILE A 82 0.63 -0.69 9.88
CA ILE A 82 -0.22 -1.78 9.45
C ILE A 82 -1.06 -2.25 10.64
N TYR A 83 -2.33 -2.51 10.40
CA TYR A 83 -3.22 -3.20 11.33
C TYR A 83 -3.72 -4.49 10.69
N VAL A 84 -3.55 -5.61 11.39
CA VAL A 84 -3.96 -6.92 10.90
C VAL A 84 -5.46 -7.10 11.14
N ARG A 85 -6.22 -7.20 10.04
CA ARG A 85 -7.68 -7.34 10.08
C ARG A 85 -8.11 -8.81 10.04
N ASN A 86 -7.45 -9.63 9.22
CA ASN A 86 -7.74 -11.05 9.04
C ASN A 86 -6.47 -11.85 8.71
N GLY A 87 -6.46 -13.15 9.03
CA GLY A 87 -5.33 -14.05 8.76
C GLY A 87 -4.13 -13.81 9.67
N HIS A 88 -3.01 -14.46 9.34
CA HIS A 88 -1.78 -14.43 10.14
C HIS A 88 -0.57 -14.12 9.25
N PRO A 89 -0.47 -12.90 8.70
CA PRO A 89 0.67 -12.52 7.88
C PRO A 89 1.94 -12.44 8.72
N GLU A 90 3.07 -12.59 8.05
CA GLU A 90 4.39 -12.51 8.66
C GLU A 90 5.22 -11.44 7.95
N PHE A 91 6.00 -10.69 8.72
CA PHE A 91 6.88 -9.64 8.23
C PHE A 91 8.32 -10.05 8.49
N VAL A 92 9.12 -10.11 7.42
CA VAL A 92 10.50 -10.60 7.49
C VAL A 92 11.47 -9.49 7.11
N PHE A 93 12.46 -9.27 7.96
CA PHE A 93 13.56 -8.31 7.75
C PHE A 93 14.88 -8.94 8.23
N HIS A 94 16.03 -8.31 8.00
CA HIS A 94 17.32 -8.79 8.51
C HIS A 94 17.81 -7.86 9.63
N ASP A 95 18.14 -8.39 10.80
CA ASP A 95 18.47 -7.58 12.00
C ASP A 95 19.96 -7.28 12.19
N GLY A 96 20.81 -7.90 11.37
CA GLY A 96 22.26 -7.76 11.38
C GLY A 96 22.99 -9.07 11.68
N ALA A 97 22.27 -10.03 12.26
CA ALA A 97 22.75 -11.39 12.47
C ALA A 97 22.02 -12.39 11.55
N GLU A 98 20.69 -12.25 11.43
CA GLU A 98 19.86 -13.20 10.68
C GLU A 98 18.58 -12.55 10.13
N GLU A 99 17.85 -13.30 9.30
CA GLU A 99 16.48 -12.94 8.97
C GLU A 99 15.57 -13.18 10.17
N VAL A 100 14.90 -12.12 10.61
CA VAL A 100 13.93 -12.14 11.70
C VAL A 100 12.52 -12.10 11.12
N ARG A 101 11.67 -12.98 11.64
CA ARG A 101 10.27 -13.10 11.26
C ARG A 101 9.38 -12.67 12.39
N ILE A 102 8.47 -11.75 12.11
CA ILE A 102 7.44 -11.29 13.03
C ILE A 102 6.11 -11.89 12.58
N SER A 103 5.64 -12.92 13.29
CA SER A 103 4.32 -13.50 13.08
C SER A 103 3.26 -12.66 13.79
N THR A 104 2.14 -12.39 13.11
CA THR A 104 1.07 -11.52 13.62
C THR A 104 -0.28 -12.20 13.59
N SER A 105 -1.23 -11.66 14.37
CA SER A 105 -2.62 -12.12 14.47
C SER A 105 -3.59 -10.95 14.28
N PRO A 106 -4.87 -11.22 13.98
CA PRO A 106 -5.88 -10.17 13.89
C PRO A 106 -5.92 -9.33 15.17
N GLY A 107 -5.84 -8.00 15.03
CA GLY A 107 -5.74 -7.06 16.15
C GLY A 107 -4.33 -6.50 16.39
N ASP A 108 -3.29 -7.10 15.79
CA ASP A 108 -1.92 -6.63 15.95
C ASP A 108 -1.61 -5.42 15.06
N TYR A 109 -0.61 -4.65 15.51
CA TYR A 109 -0.08 -3.49 14.81
C TYR A 109 1.38 -3.73 14.43
N VAL A 110 1.75 -3.33 13.21
CA VAL A 110 3.13 -3.40 12.72
C VAL A 110 3.55 -2.03 12.22
N PHE A 111 4.79 -1.65 12.51
CA PHE A 111 5.42 -0.46 11.97
C PHE A 111 6.67 -0.86 11.19
N ILE A 112 6.78 -0.38 9.97
CA ILE A 112 7.93 -0.58 9.11
C ILE A 112 8.57 0.81 8.89
N PRO A 113 9.79 1.04 9.42
CA PRO A 113 10.46 2.31 9.27
C PRO A 113 10.94 2.52 7.82
N PRO A 114 11.20 3.79 7.44
CA PRO A 114 11.77 4.13 6.15
C PRO A 114 13.03 3.32 5.83
N TYR A 115 13.18 2.98 4.56
CA TYR A 115 14.30 2.25 3.96
C TYR A 115 14.53 0.81 4.43
N LEU A 116 13.80 0.30 5.43
CA LEU A 116 14.03 -1.05 5.95
C LEU A 116 13.74 -2.10 4.87
N PRO A 117 14.73 -2.88 4.42
CA PRO A 117 14.49 -4.03 3.55
C PRO A 117 13.62 -5.05 4.27
N HIS A 118 12.50 -5.39 3.67
CA HIS A 118 11.59 -6.40 4.20
C HIS A 118 10.84 -7.12 3.07
N ARG A 119 10.12 -8.17 3.46
CA ARG A 119 9.07 -8.82 2.66
C ARG A 119 7.91 -9.21 3.58
N GLU A 120 6.73 -9.35 2.98
CA GLU A 120 5.53 -9.83 3.62
C GLU A 120 5.18 -11.20 3.08
N GLU A 121 4.76 -12.06 3.99
CA GLU A 121 4.38 -13.42 3.69
C GLU A 121 2.99 -13.72 4.24
N ASN A 122 2.22 -14.51 3.50
CA ASN A 122 1.04 -15.19 4.03
C ASN A 122 1.30 -16.69 3.91
N PRO A 123 1.82 -17.34 4.97
CA PRO A 123 2.17 -18.76 4.94
C PRO A 123 0.94 -19.68 4.96
N ASP A 124 -0.24 -19.16 5.31
CA ASP A 124 -1.47 -19.95 5.32
C ASP A 124 -1.84 -20.39 3.88
N PRO A 125 -2.10 -21.68 3.63
CA PRO A 125 -2.39 -22.20 2.29
C PRO A 125 -3.84 -22.02 1.85
N ASP A 126 -4.75 -21.65 2.77
CA ASP A 126 -6.19 -21.62 2.53
C ASP A 126 -6.80 -20.24 2.75
N THR A 127 -6.23 -19.44 3.66
CA THR A 127 -6.83 -18.20 4.14
C THR A 127 -6.05 -16.96 3.68
N PRO A 128 -6.67 -16.00 2.99
CA PRO A 128 -6.04 -14.71 2.72
C PRO A 128 -5.78 -13.92 4.01
N ALA A 129 -4.62 -13.28 4.09
CA ALA A 129 -4.34 -12.26 5.09
C ALA A 129 -4.81 -10.90 4.58
N GLU A 130 -5.56 -10.17 5.40
CA GLU A 130 -6.06 -8.83 5.09
C GLU A 130 -5.51 -7.85 6.11
N VAL A 131 -4.86 -6.80 5.61
CA VAL A 131 -4.27 -5.77 6.45
C VAL A 131 -4.74 -4.39 6.01
N VAL A 132 -4.96 -3.52 6.99
CA VAL A 132 -5.17 -2.09 6.76
C VAL A 132 -3.80 -1.42 6.83
N ILE A 133 -3.45 -0.64 5.81
CA ILE A 133 -2.16 0.03 5.72
C ILE A 133 -2.36 1.53 5.70
N ALA A 134 -1.58 2.25 6.50
CA ALA A 134 -1.37 3.68 6.39
C ALA A 134 0.09 3.94 6.03
N ARG A 135 0.32 4.90 5.13
CA ARG A 135 1.66 5.36 4.78
C ARG A 135 1.75 6.89 4.75
N SER A 136 2.94 7.42 5.00
CA SER A 136 3.19 8.87 5.03
C SER A 136 3.29 9.52 3.64
N THR A 137 3.41 8.72 2.57
CA THR A 137 3.53 9.19 1.18
C THR A 137 2.27 8.90 0.36
N GLN A 138 1.90 9.80 -0.56
CA GLN A 138 0.83 9.51 -1.53
C GLN A 138 1.28 8.47 -2.56
N GLU A 139 2.53 8.59 -3.03
CA GLU A 139 3.14 7.64 -3.95
C GLU A 139 3.38 6.29 -3.26
N ALA A 140 3.10 5.21 -3.99
CA ALA A 140 3.39 3.84 -3.57
C ALA A 140 4.85 3.49 -3.87
N VAL A 141 5.77 4.04 -3.08
CA VAL A 141 7.21 3.79 -3.26
C VAL A 141 7.50 2.33 -2.98
N VAL A 142 8.06 1.63 -3.97
CA VAL A 142 8.54 0.25 -3.87
C VAL A 142 9.85 0.15 -4.62
N VAL A 143 10.92 -0.14 -3.89
CA VAL A 143 12.25 -0.39 -4.46
C VAL A 143 12.57 -1.87 -4.24
N ASN A 144 12.52 -2.64 -5.32
CA ASN A 144 12.81 -4.07 -5.28
C ASN A 144 14.31 -4.34 -5.05
N LEU A 145 14.61 -5.33 -4.23
CA LEU A 145 15.94 -5.71 -3.80
C LEU A 145 16.21 -7.19 -4.10
N PRO A 146 17.47 -7.57 -4.39
CA PRO A 146 17.82 -8.98 -4.61
C PRO A 146 17.84 -9.81 -3.32
N ALA A 147 18.01 -9.18 -2.16
CA ALA A 147 18.09 -9.84 -0.85
C ALA A 147 17.71 -8.87 0.28
N LEU A 148 17.35 -9.41 1.45
CA LEU A 148 17.27 -8.64 2.68
C LEU A 148 18.67 -8.40 3.24
N TYR A 149 18.91 -7.19 3.73
CA TYR A 149 20.16 -6.80 4.39
C TYR A 149 19.84 -5.89 5.57
N PRO A 150 20.71 -5.83 6.59
CA PRO A 150 20.51 -4.93 7.71
C PRO A 150 20.73 -3.48 7.28
N LEU A 151 19.95 -2.56 7.83
CA LEU A 151 20.17 -1.11 7.70
C LEU A 151 21.39 -0.63 8.49
#